data_AF-A0AAW8W9Q8-F1
#
_entry.id   AF-A0AAW8W9Q8-F1
#
_cell.length_a   1.000
_cell.length_b   1.000
_cell.length_c   1.000
_cell.angle_alpha   90.00
_cell.angle_beta   90.00
_cell.angle_gamma   90.00
#
_symmetry.space_group_name_H-M   'P 1'
#
loop_
_entity.id
_entity.type
_entity.pdbx_description
1 polymer ?
#
loop_
_entity_poly.entity_id
_entity_poly.type
_entity_poly.pdbx_seq_one_letter_code
_entity_poly.pdbx_strand_id
1 'polypeptide(L)' 'MTINFDSQTVKVNQNEIHLTPTEYKVLIILAENTSRVLTHRYLLKEVWGT' A
#
# COMPACT_ATOMS: atom_id res chain seq x y z
N MET A 1 -10.89 5.40 4.17
CA MET A 1 -9.73 4.56 4.55
C MET A 1 -8.74 5.47 5.23
N THR A 2 -8.18 5.05 6.36
CA THR A 2 -7.23 5.84 7.14
C THR A 2 -5.94 5.05 7.24
N ILE A 3 -4.82 5.68 6.88
CA ILE A 3 -3.49 5.10 6.94
C ILE A 3 -2.75 5.82 8.06
N ASN A 4 -2.20 5.08 9.01
CA ASN A 4 -1.32 5.63 10.04
C ASN A 4 0.12 5.21 9.71
N PHE A 5 0.93 6.18 9.32
CA PHE A 5 2.31 5.96 8.91
C PHE A 5 3.25 5.69 10.10
N ASP A 6 2.93 6.18 11.30
CA ASP A 6 3.75 5.99 12.50
C ASP A 6 3.67 4.54 12.99
N SER A 7 2.47 3.96 12.98
CA SER A 7 2.25 2.57 13.41
C SER A 7 2.17 1.57 12.25
N GLN A 8 2.29 2.03 11.00
CA GLN A 8 2.09 1.23 9.78
C GLN A 8 0.76 0.45 9.78
N THR A 9 -0.29 1.04 10.36
CA THR A 9 -1.63 0.43 10.45
C THR A 9 -2.57 1.03 9.43
N VAL A 10 -3.47 0.21 8.91
CA VAL A 10 -4.45 0.62 7.91
C VAL A 10 -5.85 0.27 8.41
N LYS A 11 -6.76 1.24 8.35
CA LYS A 11 -8.17 1.08 8.69
C LYS A 11 -9.07 1.30 7.50
N VAL A 12 -9.94 0.34 7.21
CA VAL A 12 -10.99 0.43 6.19
C VAL A 12 -12.33 0.25 6.87
N ASN A 13 -13.26 1.16 6.62
CA ASN A 13 -14.58 1.16 7.27
C ASN A 13 -14.49 1.01 8.81
N GLN A 14 -13.56 1.72 9.43
CA GLN A 14 -13.25 1.69 10.87
C GLN A 14 -12.66 0.37 11.40
N ASN A 15 -12.51 -0.66 10.57
CA ASN A 15 -11.85 -1.90 10.94
C ASN A 15 -10.36 -1.86 10.60
N GLU A 16 -9.53 -2.23 11.57
CA GLU A 16 -8.09 -2.37 11.38
C GLU A 16 -7.76 -3.65 10.62
N ILE A 17 -6.96 -3.52 9.57
CA ILE A 17 -6.54 -4.63 8.74
C ILE A 17 -5.09 -4.94 9.06
N HIS A 18 -4.82 -6.21 9.38
CA HIS A 18 -3.45 -6.68 9.55
C HIS A 18 -2.84 -6.91 8.17
N LEU A 19 -1.77 -6.19 7.87
CA LEU A 19 -1.03 -6.30 6.61
C LEU A 19 0.40 -6.73 6.92
N THR A 20 0.96 -7.57 6.06
CA THR A 20 2.40 -7.80 6.06
C THR A 20 3.15 -6.55 5.59
N PRO A 21 4.45 -6.40 5.91
CA PRO A 21 5.23 -5.23 5.49
C PRO A 21 5.20 -4.99 3.97
N THR A 22 5.11 -6.08 3.19
CA THR A 22 5.04 -6.04 1.73
C THR A 22 3.68 -5.54 1.23
N GLU A 23 2.59 -6.05 1.79
CA GLU A 23 1.23 -5.59 1.43
C GLU A 23 1.02 -4.13 1.80
N TYR A 24 1.55 -3.70 2.95
CA TYR A 24 1.53 -2.29 3.35
C TYR A 24 2.21 -1.41 2.29
N LYS A 25 3.42 -1.77 1.84
CA LYS A 25 4.14 -1.03 0.79
C LYS A 25 3.35 -0.95 -0.51
N VAL A 26 2.80 -2.07 -0.99
CA VAL A 26 1.95 -2.10 -2.19
C VAL A 26 0.79 -1.12 -2.05
N LEU A 27 0.13 -1.15 -0.89
CA LEU A 27 -1.03 -0.30 -0.61
C LEU A 27 -0.67 1.18 -0.53
N ILE A 28 0.49 1.55 0.04
CA ILE A 28 1.00 2.92 -0.02
C ILE A 28 1.22 3.37 -1.46
N ILE A 29 1.90 2.57 -2.28
CA ILE A 29 2.19 2.90 -3.68
C ILE A 29 0.90 3.10 -4.48
N LEU A 30 -0.12 2.25 -4.24
CA LEU A 30 -1.44 2.41 -4.84
C LEU A 30 -2.15 3.68 -4.36
N ALA A 31 -2.07 3.99 -3.07
CA ALA A 31 -2.69 5.19 -2.47
C ALA A 31 -2.06 6.48 -3.00
N GLU A 32 -0.75 6.52 -3.20
CA GLU A 32 -0.02 7.64 -3.79
C GLU A 32 -0.31 7.84 -5.27
N ASN A 33 -0.71 6.77 -5.97
CA ASN A 33 -0.99 6.78 -7.41
C ASN A 33 -2.47 6.57 -7.73
N THR A 34 -3.37 7.07 -6.88
CA THR A 34 -4.84 6.90 -7.01
C THR A 34 -5.44 7.37 -8.34
N SER A 35 -4.76 8.24 -9.08
CA SER A 35 -5.17 8.76 -10.39
C SER A 35 -4.48 8.07 -11.58
N ARG A 36 -3.62 7.06 -11.35
CA ARG A 36 -2.87 6.34 -12.38
C ARG A 36 -3.05 4.83 -12.29
N VAL A 37 -3.25 4.19 -13.44
CA VAL A 37 -3.24 2.73 -13.52
C VAL A 37 -1.79 2.25 -13.42
N LEU A 38 -1.47 1.55 -12.34
CA LEU A 38 -0.15 0.94 -12.15
C LEU A 38 -0.12 -0.45 -12.79
N THR A 39 0.99 -0.76 -13.47
CA THR A 39 1.21 -2.11 -14.04
C THR A 39 1.84 -3.03 -13.01
N HIS A 40 1.64 -4.34 -13.17
CA HIS A 40 2.31 -5.35 -12.33
C HIS A 40 3.84 -5.19 -12.33
N ARG A 41 4.46 -4.87 -13.47
CA ARG A 41 5.92 -4.66 -13.56
C ARG A 41 6.37 -3.45 -12.74
N TYR A 42 5.59 -2.38 -12.74
CA TYR A 42 5.89 -1.20 -11.93
C TYR A 42 5.83 -1.53 -10.43
N LEU A 43 4.77 -2.19 -9.98
CA LEU A 43 4.63 -2.60 -8.57
C LEU A 43 5.76 -3.56 -8.15
N LEU A 44 6.13 -4.52 -9.00
CA LEU A 44 7.24 -5.43 -8.73
C LEU A 44 8.56 -4.68 -8.55
N LYS A 45 8.85 -3.71 -9.42
CA LYS A 45 10.06 -2.89 -9.32
C LYS A 45 10.08 -2.03 -8.05
N GLU A 46 8.97 -1.35 -7.73
CA GLU A 46 8.93 -0.45 -6.57
C GLU A 46 8.98 -1.19 -5.23
N VAL A 47 8.37 -2.38 -5.14
CA VAL A 47 8.31 -3.12 -3.89
C VAL A 47 9.49 -4.09 -3.71
N TRP A 48 9.98 -4.69 -4.80
CA TRP A 48 11.03 -5.73 -4.76
C TRP A 48 12.33 -5.37 -5.52
N GLY A 49 12.40 -4.25 -6.24
CA GLY A 49 13.65 -3.72 -6.81
C GLY A 49 14.25 -4.52 -7.98
N THR A 50 13.46 -5.34 -8.67
CA THR A 50 13.94 -6.26 -9.73
C THR A 50 14.30 -5.54 -11.03
#